data_AF-A0AAU4P9H1-F1
#
_entry.id   AF-A0AAU4P9H1-F1
#
_cell.length_a   1.000
_cell.length_b   1.000
_cell.length_c   1.000
_cell.angle_alpha   90.00
_cell.angle_beta   90.00
_cell.angle_gamma   90.00
#
_symmetry.space_group_name_H-M   'P 1'
#
loop_
_entity.id
_entity.type
_entity.pdbx_description
1 polymer ?
#
loop_
_entity_poly.entity_id
_entity_poly.type
_entity_poly.pdbx_seq_one_letter_code
_entity_poly.pdbx_strand_id
1 'polypeptide(L)'
;MCGRNQPPDVWFLAGTNGGRAVRACEIPNGRPIAVPVINSVGDDQSCAAFMGSAQGTVALDGKPVKPETYAGDSIMVEGVQGNRVTGEEGRFTATGCGLWVQLPSLAPGAHSLKIHGQSDDFSVDVDYVLTVATALA
;
A
#
# COMPACT_ATOMS: atom_id res chain seq x y z
N MET A 1 -8.63 -10.49 -7.38
CA MET A 1 -7.34 -11.20 -7.47
C MET A 1 -6.25 -10.28 -6.93
N CYS A 2 -5.52 -10.69 -5.88
CA CYS A 2 -4.51 -9.84 -5.22
C CYS A 2 -3.07 -10.10 -5.72
N GLY A 3 -2.82 -11.28 -6.29
CA GLY A 3 -1.47 -11.76 -6.63
C GLY A 3 -0.96 -11.43 -8.03
N ARG A 4 -1.67 -10.59 -8.80
CA ARG A 4 -1.28 -10.31 -10.19
C ARG A 4 0.01 -9.47 -10.21
N ASN A 5 1.03 -9.96 -10.92
CA ASN A 5 2.31 -9.28 -11.12
C ASN A 5 3.03 -8.90 -9.81
N GLN A 6 2.87 -9.71 -8.77
CA GLN A 6 3.58 -9.51 -7.50
C GLN A 6 5.04 -9.96 -7.62
N PRO A 7 6.01 -9.17 -7.12
CA PRO A 7 7.41 -9.56 -7.14
C PRO A 7 7.67 -10.74 -6.18
N PRO A 8 8.80 -11.46 -6.35
CA PRO A 8 9.07 -12.68 -5.59
C PRO A 8 9.45 -12.44 -4.12
N ASP A 9 9.95 -11.26 -3.78
CA ASP A 9 10.59 -10.92 -2.51
C ASP A 9 9.67 -10.19 -1.52
N VAL A 10 8.62 -9.53 -2.00
CA VAL A 10 7.65 -8.80 -1.18
C VAL A 10 6.24 -8.97 -1.73
N TRP A 11 5.24 -8.95 -0.86
CA TRP A 11 3.84 -8.96 -1.26
C TRP A 11 3.20 -7.59 -1.01
N PHE A 12 2.83 -6.90 -2.08
CA PHE A 12 2.13 -5.63 -2.00
C PHE A 12 0.63 -5.82 -1.85
N LEU A 13 0.06 -5.19 -0.84
CA LEU A 13 -1.38 -5.01 -0.72
C LEU A 13 -1.77 -3.63 -1.26
N ALA A 14 -2.94 -3.55 -1.90
CA ALA A 14 -3.41 -2.34 -2.56
C ALA A 14 -4.36 -1.53 -1.65
N GLY A 15 -4.21 -0.21 -1.66
CA GLY A 15 -5.21 0.69 -1.09
C GLY A 15 -6.50 0.75 -1.92
N THR A 16 -7.06 1.96 -2.02
CA THR A 16 -8.18 2.31 -2.92
C THR A 16 -7.84 3.61 -3.65
N ASN A 17 -8.60 3.93 -4.70
CA ASN A 17 -8.57 5.26 -5.31
C ASN A 17 -9.50 6.23 -4.56
N GLY A 18 -9.69 6.02 -3.26
CA GLY A 18 -10.70 6.69 -2.44
C GLY A 18 -11.78 5.75 -1.92
N GLY A 19 -12.32 6.08 -0.76
CA GLY A 19 -13.42 5.36 -0.12
C GLY A 19 -13.01 3.99 0.45
N ARG A 20 -14.02 3.13 0.62
CA ARG A 20 -13.90 1.85 1.34
C ARG A 20 -13.86 0.62 0.43
N ALA A 21 -13.03 -0.35 0.78
CA ALA A 21 -13.03 -1.68 0.18
C ALA A 21 -12.90 -2.80 1.23
N VAL A 22 -13.50 -3.95 0.96
CA VAL A 22 -13.23 -5.21 1.67
C VAL A 22 -12.59 -6.17 0.68
N ARG A 23 -11.47 -6.79 1.05
CA ARG A 23 -10.68 -7.64 0.15
C ARG A 23 -10.31 -8.96 0.84
N ALA A 24 -10.50 -10.06 0.14
CA ALA A 24 -9.98 -11.36 0.53
C ALA A 24 -8.80 -11.74 -0.36
N CYS A 25 -7.65 -12.09 0.23
CA CYS A 25 -6.42 -12.40 -0.49
C CYS A 25 -5.73 -13.64 0.07
N GLU A 26 -5.36 -14.55 -0.82
CA GLU A 26 -4.39 -15.60 -0.53
C GLU A 26 -2.98 -15.07 -0.78
N ILE A 27 -2.10 -15.24 0.18
CA ILE A 27 -0.71 -14.78 0.12
C ILE A 27 0.20 -15.96 0.47
N PRO A 28 1.36 -16.14 -0.18
CA PRO A 28 2.22 -17.26 0.18
C PRO A 28 2.96 -16.97 1.48
N ASN A 29 3.38 -18.05 2.12
CA ASN A 29 4.25 -18.00 3.27
C ASN A 29 5.62 -17.40 2.92
N GLY A 30 6.28 -16.84 3.91
CA GLY A 30 7.67 -16.42 3.86
C GLY A 30 7.90 -15.06 3.19
N ARG A 31 6.86 -14.38 2.72
CA ARG A 31 7.01 -13.05 2.10
C ARG A 31 6.62 -11.93 3.06
N PRO A 32 7.50 -10.93 3.29
CA PRO A 32 7.09 -9.70 3.95
C PRO A 32 6.00 -9.00 3.16
N ILE A 33 5.19 -8.20 3.86
CA ILE A 33 4.06 -7.47 3.27
C ILE A 33 4.35 -5.99 3.32
N ALA A 34 4.11 -5.28 2.23
CA ALA A 34 4.12 -3.83 2.18
C ALA A 34 2.73 -3.33 1.79
N VAL A 35 2.23 -2.32 2.50
CA VAL A 35 0.92 -1.75 2.23
C VAL A 35 0.91 -0.24 2.47
N PRO A 36 0.34 0.57 1.54
CA PRO A 36 0.13 1.97 1.80
C PRO A 36 -1.03 2.13 2.78
N VAL A 37 -0.81 2.94 3.82
CA VAL A 37 -1.90 3.44 4.66
C VAL A 37 -2.60 4.58 3.92
N ILE A 38 -1.79 5.48 3.37
CA ILE A 38 -2.16 6.52 2.42
C ILE A 38 -0.89 6.98 1.70
N ASN A 39 -0.96 7.19 0.39
CA ASN A 39 0.21 7.58 -0.39
C ASN A 39 -0.19 8.41 -1.61
N SER A 40 0.79 9.12 -2.16
CA SER A 40 0.65 9.90 -3.38
C SER A 40 1.89 9.79 -4.25
N VAL A 41 1.75 10.17 -5.51
CA VAL A 41 2.84 10.33 -6.48
C VAL A 41 2.63 11.66 -7.21
N GLY A 42 3.67 12.46 -7.32
CA GLY A 42 3.62 13.80 -7.91
C GLY A 42 5.01 14.43 -7.96
N ASP A 43 5.10 15.75 -7.86
CA ASP A 43 6.36 16.45 -7.61
C ASP A 43 6.61 16.65 -6.10
N ASP A 44 7.78 17.18 -5.74
CA ASP A 44 8.17 17.42 -4.34
C ASP A 44 7.18 18.33 -3.60
N GLN A 45 6.66 19.35 -4.28
CA GLN A 45 5.70 20.29 -3.69
C GLN A 45 4.36 19.61 -3.40
N SER A 46 3.87 18.81 -4.35
CA SER A 46 2.63 18.05 -4.23
C SER A 46 2.74 17.01 -3.11
N CYS A 47 3.88 16.34 -2.99
CA CYS A 47 4.13 15.40 -1.92
C CYS A 47 4.22 16.08 -0.54
N ALA A 48 4.91 17.22 -0.44
CA ALA A 48 4.96 17.99 0.80
C ALA A 48 3.57 18.46 1.23
N ALA A 49 2.74 18.93 0.29
CA ALA A 49 1.36 19.32 0.56
C ALA A 49 0.51 18.14 1.06
N PHE A 50 0.53 17.02 0.34
CA PHE A 50 -0.18 15.79 0.70
C PHE A 50 0.20 15.26 2.09
N MET A 51 1.50 15.28 2.39
CA MET A 51 2.00 14.82 3.69
C MET A 51 1.68 15.79 4.84
N GLY A 52 1.32 17.04 4.55
CA GLY A 52 0.99 18.05 5.56
C GLY A 52 -0.25 17.72 6.39
N SER A 53 -1.20 16.96 5.84
CA SER A 53 -2.42 16.49 6.53
C SER A 53 -2.52 14.96 6.58
N ALA A 54 -1.51 14.24 6.11
CA ALA A 54 -1.52 12.77 6.06
C ALA A 54 -1.55 12.16 7.46
N GLN A 55 -2.55 11.33 7.69
CA GLN A 55 -2.72 10.56 8.93
C GLN A 55 -3.30 9.18 8.61
N GLY A 56 -3.11 8.23 9.51
CA GLY A 56 -3.71 6.91 9.35
C GLY A 56 -3.45 5.96 10.49
N THR A 57 -4.25 4.89 10.51
CA THR A 57 -4.20 3.82 11.50
C THR A 57 -4.19 2.48 10.81
N VAL A 58 -3.43 1.54 11.37
CA VAL A 58 -3.39 0.15 10.90
C VAL A 58 -3.58 -0.78 12.08
N ALA A 59 -4.37 -1.85 11.90
CA ALA A 59 -4.52 -2.91 12.89
C ALA A 59 -4.35 -4.29 12.23
N LEU A 60 -3.39 -5.07 12.71
CA LEU A 60 -3.17 -6.47 12.34
C LEU A 60 -3.71 -7.36 13.45
N ASP A 61 -4.71 -8.18 13.16
CA ASP A 61 -5.38 -9.05 14.14
C ASP A 61 -5.84 -8.30 15.39
N GLY A 62 -6.36 -7.09 15.17
CA GLY A 62 -6.81 -6.17 16.23
C GLY A 62 -5.69 -5.45 16.98
N LYS A 63 -4.42 -5.72 16.69
CA LYS A 63 -3.27 -5.04 17.31
C LYS A 63 -2.82 -3.86 16.46
N PRO A 64 -2.63 -2.67 17.04
CA PRO A 64 -2.18 -1.51 16.28
C PRO A 64 -0.78 -1.73 15.72
N VAL A 65 -0.57 -1.34 14.47
CA VAL A 65 0.73 -1.28 13.80
C VAL A 65 1.02 0.18 13.47
N LYS A 66 2.19 0.66 13.87
CA LYS A 66 2.60 2.04 13.63
C LYS A 66 2.99 2.22 12.16
N PRO A 67 2.39 3.15 11.42
CA PRO A 67 2.86 3.52 10.08
C PRO A 67 4.21 4.23 10.13
N GLU A 68 5.03 3.96 9.12
CA GLU A 68 6.26 4.68 8.82
C GLU A 68 5.97 5.83 7.85
N THR A 69 6.68 6.93 8.04
CA THR A 69 6.54 8.14 7.21
C THR A 69 7.61 8.16 6.13
N TYR A 70 7.18 8.27 4.89
CA TYR A 70 8.04 8.48 3.72
C TYR A 70 7.72 9.86 3.16
N ALA A 71 8.62 10.82 3.42
CA ALA A 71 8.40 12.22 3.09
C ALA A 71 8.33 12.49 1.58
N GLY A 72 9.02 11.67 0.78
CA GLY A 72 9.14 11.85 -0.66
C GLY A 72 10.53 11.44 -1.12
N ASP A 73 10.61 10.43 -1.97
CA ASP A 73 11.85 10.07 -2.69
C ASP A 73 11.62 10.15 -4.20
N SER A 74 12.66 10.55 -4.92
CA SER A 74 12.64 10.56 -6.38
C SER A 74 12.66 9.13 -6.91
N ILE A 75 11.69 8.83 -7.77
CA ILE A 75 11.49 7.52 -8.38
C ILE A 75 11.42 7.66 -9.91
N MET A 76 11.97 6.66 -10.60
CA MET A 76 11.78 6.51 -12.04
C MET A 76 10.53 5.68 -12.28
N VAL A 77 9.57 6.23 -13.01
CA VAL A 77 8.31 5.57 -13.36
C VAL A 77 8.31 5.21 -14.84
N GLU A 78 7.82 4.02 -15.17
CA GLU A 78 7.54 3.60 -16.55
C GLU A 78 6.01 3.48 -16.71
N GLY A 79 5.40 4.50 -17.30
CA GLY A 79 3.96 4.60 -17.55
C GLY A 79 3.57 3.93 -18.86
N VAL A 80 2.39 3.29 -18.85
CA VAL A 80 1.77 2.73 -20.06
C VAL A 80 0.67 3.67 -20.58
N GLN A 81 0.36 3.59 -21.87
CA GLN A 81 -0.72 4.36 -22.49
C GLN A 81 -2.03 4.24 -21.70
N GLY A 82 -2.64 5.38 -21.34
CA GLY A 82 -3.89 5.43 -20.59
C GLY A 82 -3.76 5.14 -19.09
N ASN A 83 -2.57 5.28 -18.50
CA ASN A 83 -2.35 5.17 -17.06
C ASN A 83 -3.22 6.17 -16.28
N ARG A 84 -4.22 5.66 -15.55
CA ARG A 84 -5.16 6.50 -14.78
C ARG A 84 -4.60 7.02 -13.46
N VAL A 85 -3.41 6.58 -13.06
CA VAL A 85 -2.76 7.03 -11.81
C VAL A 85 -1.95 8.29 -12.07
N THR A 86 -1.06 8.27 -13.06
CA THR A 86 -0.17 9.40 -13.37
C THR A 86 -0.60 10.21 -14.59
N GLY A 87 -1.44 9.65 -15.48
CA GLY A 87 -1.80 10.28 -16.75
C GLY A 87 -0.68 10.27 -17.81
N GLU A 88 0.53 9.83 -17.46
CA GLU A 88 1.73 9.88 -18.30
C GLU A 88 2.12 8.50 -18.87
N GLU A 89 2.61 8.50 -20.11
CA GLU A 89 3.18 7.35 -20.82
C GLU A 89 4.70 7.52 -20.97
N GLY A 90 5.44 6.41 -20.98
CA GLY A 90 6.89 6.40 -21.13
C GLY A 90 7.62 6.52 -19.80
N ARG A 91 8.91 6.85 -19.85
CA ARG A 91 9.75 6.98 -18.65
C ARG A 91 9.83 8.42 -18.19
N PHE A 92 9.53 8.66 -16.93
CA PHE A 92 9.59 9.97 -16.29
C PHE A 92 9.99 9.84 -14.83
N THR A 93 10.50 10.93 -14.27
CA THR A 93 10.80 11.02 -12.84
C THR A 93 9.60 11.60 -12.11
N ALA A 94 9.27 11.02 -10.96
CA ALA A 94 8.29 11.54 -10.02
C ALA A 94 8.81 11.43 -8.59
N THR A 95 8.07 11.97 -7.64
CA THR A 95 8.30 11.85 -6.21
C THR A 95 7.17 11.03 -5.60
N GLY A 96 7.53 9.95 -4.90
CA GLY A 96 6.59 9.10 -4.19
C GLY A 96 6.66 9.34 -2.68
N CYS A 97 5.52 9.61 -2.04
CA CYS A 97 5.42 9.89 -0.61
C CYS A 97 4.22 9.16 0.01
N GLY A 98 4.20 9.03 1.34
CA GLY A 98 3.06 8.47 2.06
C GLY A 98 3.36 7.95 3.45
N LEU A 99 2.31 7.41 4.07
CA LEU A 99 2.38 6.56 5.24
C LEU A 99 2.28 5.11 4.80
N TRP A 100 3.23 4.28 5.24
CA TRP A 100 3.32 2.88 4.84
C TRP A 100 3.49 1.98 6.05
N VAL A 101 3.07 0.73 5.91
CA VAL A 101 3.39 -0.32 6.87
C VAL A 101 4.15 -1.42 6.14
N GLN A 102 5.28 -1.81 6.72
CA GLN A 102 5.98 -3.04 6.38
C GLN A 102 5.77 -4.05 7.50
N LEU A 103 5.27 -5.23 7.14
CA LEU A 103 5.11 -6.35 8.06
C LEU A 103 6.12 -7.44 7.71
N PRO A 104 6.70 -8.13 8.70
CA PRO A 104 7.37 -9.39 8.43
C PRO A 104 6.37 -10.38 7.80
N SER A 105 6.89 -11.50 7.29
CA SER A 105 6.01 -12.60 6.87
C SER A 105 5.07 -12.97 8.02
N LEU A 106 3.79 -13.03 7.72
CA LEU A 106 2.78 -13.51 8.66
C LEU A 106 2.92 -15.03 8.81
N ALA A 107 2.43 -15.55 9.94
CA ALA A 107 2.35 -16.98 10.15
C ALA A 107 1.34 -17.61 9.16
N PRO A 108 1.46 -18.90 8.83
CA PRO A 108 0.42 -19.61 8.08
C PRO A 108 -0.95 -19.51 8.75
N GLY A 109 -2.01 -19.32 7.95
CA GLY A 109 -3.39 -19.24 8.43
C GLY A 109 -4.10 -17.93 8.13
N ALA A 110 -5.20 -17.68 8.84
CA ALA A 110 -6.07 -16.54 8.63
C ALA A 110 -5.62 -15.32 9.44
N HIS A 111 -5.56 -14.17 8.79
CA HIS A 111 -5.24 -12.89 9.41
C HIS A 111 -6.22 -11.80 8.96
N SER A 112 -6.42 -10.79 9.81
CA SER A 112 -7.16 -9.58 9.47
C SER A 112 -6.24 -8.37 9.48
N LEU A 113 -6.34 -7.53 8.47
CA LEU A 113 -5.58 -6.28 8.38
C LEU A 113 -6.52 -5.14 8.04
N LYS A 114 -6.64 -4.17 8.95
CA LYS A 114 -7.49 -3.00 8.77
C LYS A 114 -6.65 -1.76 8.59
N ILE A 115 -7.00 -0.95 7.61
CA ILE A 115 -6.24 0.23 7.20
C ILE A 115 -7.21 1.37 7.03
N HIS A 116 -6.92 2.48 7.68
CA HIS A 116 -7.60 3.76 7.47
C HIS A 116 -6.54 4.83 7.26
N GLY A 117 -6.66 5.59 6.17
CA GLY A 117 -5.77 6.68 5.84
C GLY A 117 -6.56 7.89 5.35
N GLN A 118 -6.09 9.09 5.69
CA GLN A 118 -6.67 10.34 5.22
C GLN A 118 -5.59 11.40 4.97
N SER A 119 -5.77 12.18 3.91
CA SER A 119 -5.02 13.40 3.61
C SER A 119 -6.00 14.32 2.89
N ASP A 120 -6.23 15.51 3.46
CA ASP A 120 -7.28 16.44 3.04
C ASP A 120 -8.66 15.77 2.84
N ASP A 121 -9.25 15.88 1.66
CA ASP A 121 -10.53 15.27 1.29
C ASP A 121 -10.40 13.83 0.76
N PHE A 122 -9.17 13.34 0.58
CA PHE A 122 -8.89 11.99 0.14
C PHE A 122 -8.80 11.03 1.33
N SER A 123 -9.53 9.92 1.25
CA SER A 123 -9.52 8.88 2.29
C SER A 123 -9.47 7.48 1.71
N VAL A 124 -8.74 6.59 2.37
CA VAL A 124 -8.65 5.16 2.06
C VAL A 124 -9.12 4.37 3.29
N ASP A 125 -9.99 3.39 3.08
CA ASP A 125 -10.45 2.45 4.11
C ASP A 125 -10.42 1.04 3.51
N VAL A 126 -9.60 0.15 4.06
CA VAL A 126 -9.47 -1.22 3.57
C VAL A 126 -9.51 -2.22 4.70
N ASP A 127 -10.48 -3.12 4.64
CA ASP A 127 -10.53 -4.33 5.46
C ASP A 127 -10.03 -5.53 4.64
N TYR A 128 -8.90 -6.09 5.02
CA TYR A 128 -8.35 -7.30 4.45
C TYR A 128 -8.68 -8.54 5.29
N VAL A 129 -9.10 -9.58 4.60
CA VAL A 129 -9.07 -10.98 5.08
C VAL A 129 -7.94 -11.67 4.33
N LEU A 130 -6.86 -11.97 5.03
CA LEU A 130 -5.67 -12.59 4.47
C LEU A 130 -5.65 -14.08 4.83
N THR A 131 -5.29 -14.93 3.87
CA THR A 131 -5.00 -16.34 4.10
C THR A 131 -3.58 -16.62 3.65
N VAL A 132 -2.70 -16.88 4.61
CA VAL A 132 -1.30 -17.21 4.39
C VAL A 132 -1.19 -18.70 4.15
N ALA A 133 -0.62 -19.09 3.01
CA ALA A 133 -0.40 -20.50 2.69
C ALA A 133 0.47 -21.18 3.77
N THR A 134 0.33 -22.49 3.94
CA THR A 134 1.29 -23.28 4.72
C THR A 134 2.65 -23.28 4.04
N ALA A 135 3.73 -23.39 4.82
CA ALA A 135 5.03 -23.72 4.24
C ALA A 135 4.89 -25.02 3.45
N LEU A 136 5.47 -25.09 2.25
CA LEU A 136 5.72 -26.38 1.62
C LEU A 136 6.71 -27.12 2.52
N ALA A 137 6.35 -28.35 2.91
CA ALA A 137 7.21 -29.24 3.69
C ALA A 137 8.42 -29.70 2.88
#